data_AF-M5FR97-F1
#
_entry.id   AF-M5FR97-F1
#
_cell.length_a   1.000
_cell.length_b   1.000
_cell.length_c   1.000
_cell.angle_alpha   90.00
_cell.angle_beta   90.00
_cell.angle_gamma   90.00
#
_symmetry.space_group_name_H-M   'P 1'
#
loop_
_entity.id
_entity.type
_entity.pdbx_description
1 polymer ?
#
loop_
_entity_poly.entity_id
_entity_poly.type
_entity_poly.pdbx_seq_one_letter_code
_entity_poly.pdbx_strand_id
1 'polypeptide(L)'
;MGATCAGWKMLLYLLVGLARGLAALVQASPFPTSLRSDITLLFQNDLNWTEFSNHPSALLLSTPLNSTSASIACSQLSESLLSTSSPFFTYDMTHQLAYQSFLGHHPFLQRYWVSPSSSGGCQAVGAFGTVVAAGCGEKLPVLCTQSARWTITGEGTVPAEWDMFPPVDPKYGVGVQSGNLSFLGTRDQLSFRFLGIPYANAPSRFEYSTVYSGPSSINATSYRSPCTQIGGMGPGSEDCLFLNVWTPHLSTTSSSSSLKPVLTNGSFGIADQVTALRWVQEHIASFGGDPRRVTVSGQSAGAASVRALLGSPPAIGLFNGAILQSDPVGSGMSAPWTYYPIITQEYNSTTQGILALTGCNGTDNVAQQLSCLKAYDPLQLVNISVVANAPVVDGTYVTTTELPLTGTGPLARVNVMIGNMRDDGAAIISYPTQGESLLNAAVAATGGLFPLPSGSNTTLDIFNLTARMGTDTIFRCLSEATAQSGLNHSLFKSLWYYQFERSYQLNWWSPNWPACVPPVEEGFPYGDPSQEYFHCHSGDLYLAFGSLNRAALPYRDAADLPFAQAVLDRWASFIRSYNPNPSMAYLTVRGYANTYNMLVQEGTWKPVGAAVLSVPERSTGWLELEQCAALNLSLATFG
;
A
#
# COMPACT_ATOMS: atom_id res chain seq x y z
N MET A 1 11.85 9.72 -69.27
CA MET A 1 12.34 10.75 -70.22
C MET A 1 11.34 11.90 -70.17
N GLY A 2 11.66 13.17 -69.93
CA GLY A 2 12.92 13.81 -69.54
C GLY A 2 12.68 15.31 -69.35
N ALA A 3 13.42 15.92 -68.42
CA ALA A 3 14.01 17.28 -68.43
C ALA A 3 13.63 18.26 -69.57
N THR A 4 13.51 19.58 -69.39
CA THR A 4 13.79 20.52 -68.25
C THR A 4 13.35 21.92 -68.68
N CYS A 5 12.98 22.79 -67.73
CA CYS A 5 13.55 24.14 -67.51
C CYS A 5 12.60 25.02 -66.68
N ALA A 6 13.01 25.99 -65.88
CA ALA A 6 14.24 26.30 -65.15
C ALA A 6 14.09 27.78 -64.76
N GLY A 7 14.05 28.06 -63.47
CA GLY A 7 13.93 29.42 -62.96
C GLY A 7 13.76 29.36 -61.45
N TRP A 8 14.66 30.01 -60.72
CA TRP A 8 14.64 30.15 -59.25
C TRP A 8 15.21 28.95 -58.44
N LYS A 9 16.47 28.58 -58.74
CA LYS A 9 17.38 27.93 -57.78
C LYS A 9 18.78 28.58 -57.83
N MET A 10 18.94 29.77 -57.25
CA MET A 10 20.29 30.32 -57.01
C MET A 10 20.36 31.44 -55.94
N LEU A 11 19.86 31.22 -54.71
CA LEU A 11 20.20 32.11 -53.58
C LEU A 11 20.06 31.53 -52.15
N LEU A 12 19.99 30.21 -51.95
CA LEU A 12 19.70 29.62 -50.61
C LEU A 12 20.63 28.48 -50.14
N TYR A 13 21.83 28.34 -50.72
CA TYR A 13 22.79 27.27 -50.38
C TYR A 13 24.17 27.77 -49.91
N LEU A 14 24.24 29.00 -49.37
CA LEU A 14 25.48 29.58 -48.82
C LEU A 14 25.32 30.16 -47.40
N LEU A 15 24.27 29.75 -46.67
CA LEU A 15 24.06 30.05 -45.24
C LEU A 15 23.85 28.78 -44.38
N VAL A 16 24.24 27.60 -44.90
CA VAL A 16 24.35 26.37 -44.10
C VAL A 16 25.73 26.36 -43.46
N GLY A 17 25.88 27.08 -42.34
CA GLY A 17 27.17 27.16 -41.66
C GLY A 17 27.32 28.28 -40.63
N LEU A 18 26.36 28.44 -39.70
CA LEU A 18 26.54 29.08 -38.37
C LEU A 18 25.23 29.10 -37.52
N ALA A 19 24.44 28.04 -37.54
CA ALA A 19 23.41 27.81 -36.51
C ALA A 19 24.01 26.90 -35.43
N ARG A 20 24.36 27.47 -34.27
CA ARG A 20 25.03 26.75 -33.19
C ARG A 20 24.17 25.60 -32.68
N GLY A 21 24.74 24.41 -32.64
CA GLY A 21 24.18 23.30 -31.87
C GLY A 21 24.26 23.63 -30.37
N LEU A 22 23.18 24.19 -29.83
CA LEU A 22 22.84 23.97 -28.43
C LEU A 22 22.20 22.60 -28.35
N ALA A 23 23.04 21.57 -28.22
CA ALA A 23 22.57 20.33 -27.62
C ALA A 23 22.03 20.71 -26.24
N ALA A 24 20.73 20.53 -26.01
CA ALA A 24 20.18 20.61 -24.68
C ALA A 24 20.93 19.57 -23.84
N LEU A 25 21.77 20.04 -22.92
CA LEU A 25 22.42 19.18 -21.94
C LEU A 25 21.30 18.52 -21.15
N VAL A 26 21.04 17.24 -21.45
CA VAL A 26 20.21 16.39 -20.60
C VAL A 26 20.93 16.36 -19.26
N GLN A 27 20.46 17.16 -18.29
CA GLN A 27 21.00 17.11 -16.94
C GLN A 27 20.83 15.68 -16.45
N ALA A 28 21.94 15.02 -16.12
CA ALA A 28 21.90 13.73 -15.48
C ALA A 28 21.08 13.85 -14.20
N SER A 29 20.13 12.94 -14.01
CA SER A 29 19.20 12.99 -12.87
C SER A 29 19.98 13.06 -11.55
N PRO A 30 19.69 14.05 -10.68
CA PRO A 30 20.47 14.28 -9.47
C PRO A 30 20.35 13.10 -8.50
N PHE A 31 21.50 12.71 -7.95
CA PHE A 31 21.61 11.79 -6.80
C PHE A 31 21.87 12.61 -5.53
N PRO A 32 21.37 12.23 -4.35
CA PRO A 32 21.73 12.85 -3.06
C PRO A 32 23.25 12.97 -2.88
N THR A 33 24.00 11.94 -3.31
CA THR A 33 25.47 11.91 -3.29
C THR A 33 26.12 12.98 -4.19
N SER A 34 25.55 13.28 -5.36
CA SER A 34 26.02 14.36 -6.24
C SER A 34 25.75 15.76 -5.66
N LEU A 35 24.59 15.92 -5.00
CA LEU A 35 24.22 17.13 -4.27
C LEU A 35 24.98 17.28 -2.93
N ARG A 36 25.57 16.19 -2.43
CA ARG A 36 26.14 16.04 -1.08
C ARG A 36 25.16 16.47 0.01
N SER A 37 23.88 16.20 -0.20
CA SER A 37 22.79 16.52 0.72
C SER A 37 21.70 15.47 0.64
N ASP A 38 21.13 15.13 1.79
CA ASP A 38 19.87 14.41 1.84
C ASP A 38 18.77 15.32 1.27
N ILE A 39 17.76 14.70 0.66
CA ILE A 39 16.64 15.38 0.02
C ILE A 39 15.37 14.88 0.69
N THR A 40 14.60 15.79 1.30
CA THR A 40 13.31 15.48 1.92
C THR A 40 12.20 16.22 1.19
N LEU A 41 11.19 15.50 0.74
CA LEU A 41 9.96 16.08 0.22
C LEU A 41 9.06 16.45 1.39
N LEU A 42 8.76 17.74 1.51
CA LEU A 42 7.86 18.30 2.51
C LEU A 42 6.49 18.52 1.86
N PHE A 43 5.54 17.64 2.16
CA PHE A 43 4.16 17.73 1.70
C PHE A 43 3.21 17.61 2.88
N GLN A 44 2.28 18.57 2.99
CA GLN A 44 1.24 18.55 3.99
C GLN A 44 0.05 17.71 3.48
N ASN A 45 0.20 16.39 3.58
CA ASN A 45 -0.92 15.50 3.29
C ASN A 45 -2.00 15.64 4.37
N ASP A 46 -3.07 16.35 4.05
CA ASP A 46 -4.30 16.44 4.85
C ASP A 46 -5.45 15.63 4.24
N LEU A 47 -5.22 14.90 3.13
CA LEU A 47 -6.24 14.23 2.32
C LEU A 47 -7.36 15.13 1.76
N ASN A 48 -7.33 16.47 1.90
CA ASN A 48 -8.39 17.32 1.36
C ASN A 48 -8.19 17.57 -0.14
N TRP A 49 -8.52 16.56 -0.94
CA TRP A 49 -8.24 16.54 -2.37
C TRP A 49 -9.04 17.57 -3.20
N THR A 50 -9.98 18.31 -2.61
CA THR A 50 -10.65 19.43 -3.29
C THR A 50 -9.79 20.71 -3.30
N GLU A 51 -8.85 20.83 -2.35
CA GLU A 51 -8.00 22.01 -2.17
C GLU A 51 -6.52 21.76 -2.46
N PHE A 52 -6.15 20.54 -2.87
CA PHE A 52 -4.76 20.09 -3.09
C PHE A 52 -3.88 21.05 -3.94
N SER A 53 -4.46 21.79 -4.88
CA SER A 53 -3.76 22.79 -5.70
C SER A 53 -3.21 23.98 -4.89
N ASN A 54 -3.78 24.24 -3.70
CA ASN A 54 -3.30 25.23 -2.73
C ASN A 54 -2.18 24.68 -1.83
N HIS A 55 -1.96 23.36 -1.84
CA HIS A 55 -1.01 22.62 -1.00
C HIS A 55 0.09 21.96 -1.85
N PRO A 56 0.95 22.73 -2.57
CA PRO A 56 2.12 22.16 -3.24
C PRO A 56 3.08 21.55 -2.21
N SER A 57 4.13 20.87 -2.69
CA SER A 57 5.23 20.41 -1.83
C SER A 57 6.47 21.30 -1.98
N ALA A 58 7.44 21.07 -1.10
CA ALA A 58 8.78 21.67 -1.17
C ALA A 58 9.86 20.60 -1.03
N LEU A 59 11.08 20.91 -1.47
CA LEU A 59 12.26 20.07 -1.26
C LEU A 59 13.18 20.70 -0.23
N LEU A 60 13.47 19.97 0.85
CA LEU A 60 14.45 20.33 1.87
C LEU A 60 15.78 19.61 1.61
N LEU A 61 16.84 20.39 1.43
CA LEU A 61 18.22 19.92 1.41
C LEU A 61 18.84 20.11 2.79
N SER A 62 19.20 19.01 3.45
CA SER A 62 19.71 19.00 4.83
C SER A 62 21.09 19.64 5.00
N THR A 63 21.95 19.63 3.98
CA THR A 63 23.33 20.11 4.08
C THR A 63 23.40 21.64 4.18
N PRO A 64 24.08 22.21 5.19
CA PRO A 64 24.20 23.65 5.33
C PRO A 64 25.06 24.31 4.24
N LEU A 65 24.44 25.13 3.40
CA LEU A 65 25.05 25.85 2.27
C LEU A 65 24.98 27.37 2.49
N ASN A 66 25.85 28.15 1.81
CA ASN A 66 25.66 29.60 1.68
C ASN A 66 24.59 29.91 0.62
N SER A 67 24.07 31.14 0.60
CA SER A 67 22.95 31.54 -0.28
C SER A 67 23.22 31.28 -1.79
N THR A 68 24.44 31.54 -2.26
CA THR A 68 24.81 31.27 -3.67
C THR A 68 24.83 29.77 -3.98
N SER A 69 25.46 28.97 -3.13
CA SER A 69 25.49 27.51 -3.26
C SER A 69 24.11 26.88 -3.10
N ALA A 70 23.24 27.45 -2.25
CA ALA A 70 21.86 27.02 -2.06
C ALA A 70 21.03 27.17 -3.34
N SER A 71 21.12 28.33 -4.00
CA SER A 71 20.48 28.57 -5.30
C SER A 71 20.96 27.58 -6.38
N ILE A 72 22.27 27.32 -6.43
CA ILE A 72 22.85 26.32 -7.35
C ILE A 72 22.32 24.91 -7.04
N ALA A 73 22.23 24.52 -5.77
CA ALA A 73 21.73 23.20 -5.38
C ALA A 73 20.25 22.99 -5.78
N CYS A 74 19.40 24.00 -5.61
CA CYS A 74 18.02 23.94 -6.15
C CYS A 74 18.02 23.81 -7.68
N SER A 75 18.88 24.56 -8.39
CA SER A 75 18.92 24.49 -9.86
C SER A 75 19.38 23.13 -10.41
N GLN A 76 20.18 22.38 -9.64
CA GLN A 76 20.56 21.00 -9.97
C GLN A 76 19.38 20.02 -9.87
N LEU A 77 18.33 20.37 -9.13
CA LEU A 77 17.05 19.64 -9.10
C LEU A 77 16.05 20.15 -10.14
N SER A 78 16.43 21.12 -10.98
CA SER A 78 15.53 21.90 -11.85
C SER A 78 14.47 22.72 -11.07
N GLU A 79 14.85 23.20 -9.89
CA GLU A 79 14.02 23.98 -8.95
C GLU A 79 14.68 25.33 -8.60
N SER A 80 13.95 26.19 -7.88
CA SER A 80 14.43 27.47 -7.34
C SER A 80 14.31 27.52 -5.82
N LEU A 81 14.86 28.55 -5.17
CA LEU A 81 14.65 28.77 -3.73
C LEU A 81 13.16 29.07 -3.46
N LEU A 82 12.61 28.44 -2.42
CA LEU A 82 11.18 28.51 -2.09
C LEU A 82 10.75 29.95 -1.71
N SER A 83 9.67 30.45 -2.32
CA SER A 83 9.09 31.75 -1.97
C SER A 83 8.32 31.69 -0.65
N THR A 84 8.39 32.78 0.12
CA THR A 84 7.67 32.95 1.39
C THR A 84 6.34 33.70 1.26
N SER A 85 5.92 34.02 0.03
CA SER A 85 4.80 34.94 -0.25
C SER A 85 3.45 34.27 -0.53
N SER A 86 3.30 32.97 -0.27
CA SER A 86 2.08 32.19 -0.55
C SER A 86 1.40 31.69 0.74
N PRO A 87 0.06 31.45 0.73
CA PRO A 87 -0.65 30.86 1.86
C PRO A 87 -0.09 29.50 2.30
N PHE A 88 0.32 28.68 1.32
CA PHE A 88 1.10 27.45 1.50
C PHE A 88 2.27 27.63 2.48
N PHE A 89 3.03 28.71 2.35
CA PHE A 89 4.19 28.95 3.20
C PHE A 89 3.79 29.23 4.65
N THR A 90 2.70 29.95 4.87
CA THR A 90 2.26 30.32 6.22
C THR A 90 1.63 29.16 7.00
N TYR A 91 0.98 28.22 6.31
CA TYR A 91 0.30 27.08 6.96
C TYR A 91 1.09 25.76 6.83
N ASP A 92 1.26 25.23 5.62
CA ASP A 92 1.86 23.91 5.40
C ASP A 92 3.32 23.88 5.84
N MET A 93 4.13 24.85 5.40
CA MET A 93 5.56 24.87 5.74
C MET A 93 5.80 25.09 7.22
N THR A 94 4.95 25.84 7.93
CA THR A 94 5.01 25.96 9.39
C THR A 94 4.88 24.59 10.07
N HIS A 95 3.90 23.77 9.70
CA HIS A 95 3.72 22.42 10.25
C HIS A 95 4.85 21.46 9.84
N GLN A 96 5.29 21.53 8.58
CA GLN A 96 6.37 20.67 8.08
C GLN A 96 7.72 20.96 8.74
N LEU A 97 8.08 22.23 8.95
CA LEU A 97 9.32 22.64 9.63
C LEU A 97 9.28 22.40 11.14
N ALA A 98 8.12 22.61 11.77
CA ALA A 98 7.88 22.19 13.15
C ALA A 98 8.04 20.67 13.31
N TYR A 99 7.56 19.89 12.33
CA TYR A 99 7.70 18.43 12.32
C TYR A 99 9.15 17.97 12.16
N GLN A 100 9.97 18.61 11.31
CA GLN A 100 11.42 18.28 11.26
C GLN A 100 12.12 18.52 12.61
N SER A 101 11.67 19.53 13.37
CA SER A 101 12.19 19.83 14.71
C SER A 101 11.69 18.81 15.74
N PHE A 102 10.42 18.38 15.66
CA PHE A 102 9.84 17.32 16.50
C PHE A 102 10.51 15.95 16.28
N LEU A 103 10.94 15.64 15.05
CA LEU A 103 11.71 14.44 14.74
C LEU A 103 13.16 14.49 15.29
N GLY A 104 13.60 15.61 15.86
CA GLY A 104 14.96 15.79 16.36
C GLY A 104 16.04 15.87 15.27
N HIS A 105 15.65 15.97 13.99
CA HIS A 105 16.59 16.12 12.88
C HIS A 105 17.29 17.48 12.88
N HIS A 106 16.65 18.49 13.47
CA HIS A 106 17.16 19.86 13.56
C HIS A 106 16.90 20.48 14.95
N PRO A 107 17.77 21.39 15.43
CA PRO A 107 17.53 22.11 16.67
C PRO A 107 16.33 23.05 16.57
N PHE A 108 15.70 23.37 17.70
CA PHE A 108 14.51 24.24 17.79
C PHE A 108 14.67 25.62 17.13
N LEU A 109 15.90 26.16 17.08
CA LEU A 109 16.25 27.44 16.45
C LEU A 109 16.80 27.28 15.02
N GLN A 110 16.57 26.13 14.36
CA GLN A 110 17.01 25.91 12.99
C GLN A 110 16.41 26.95 12.05
N ARG A 111 17.25 27.50 11.18
CA ARG A 111 16.87 28.36 10.06
C ARG A 111 17.17 27.68 8.72
N TYR A 112 16.38 27.99 7.71
CA TYR A 112 16.47 27.39 6.37
C TYR A 112 16.50 28.50 5.31
N TRP A 113 17.34 28.36 4.27
CA TRP A 113 17.36 29.28 3.14
C TRP A 113 16.05 29.23 2.36
N VAL A 114 15.55 30.42 2.02
CA VAL A 114 14.36 30.66 1.19
C VAL A 114 14.72 31.70 0.12
N SER A 115 13.78 32.06 -0.76
CA SER A 115 14.02 33.08 -1.78
C SER A 115 14.46 34.41 -1.15
N PRO A 116 15.32 35.21 -1.82
CA PRO A 116 15.63 36.57 -1.36
C PRO A 116 14.39 37.43 -1.17
N SER A 117 14.51 38.49 -0.37
CA SER A 117 13.47 39.51 -0.25
C SER A 117 13.22 40.22 -1.58
N SER A 118 12.09 40.94 -1.70
CA SER A 118 11.79 41.78 -2.88
C SER A 118 12.85 42.87 -3.14
N SER A 119 13.60 43.27 -2.12
CA SER A 119 14.75 44.17 -2.19
C SER A 119 16.10 43.47 -2.46
N GLY A 120 16.11 42.17 -2.74
CA GLY A 120 17.31 41.38 -3.06
C GLY A 120 18.13 40.93 -1.84
N GLY A 121 17.68 41.20 -0.62
CA GLY A 121 18.36 40.80 0.61
C GLY A 121 18.24 39.30 0.91
N CYS A 122 19.30 38.69 1.41
CA CYS A 122 19.28 37.31 1.87
C CYS A 122 18.43 37.17 3.14
N GLN A 123 17.56 36.16 3.16
CA GLN A 123 16.65 35.87 4.26
C GLN A 123 16.48 34.37 4.45
N ALA A 124 16.15 33.96 5.66
CA ALA A 124 15.95 32.58 6.06
C ALA A 124 14.66 32.45 6.87
N VAL A 125 14.05 31.27 6.88
CA VAL A 125 12.87 30.97 7.71
C VAL A 125 13.26 30.13 8.92
N GLY A 126 12.72 30.43 10.10
CA GLY A 126 12.84 29.58 11.29
C GLY A 126 11.90 28.37 11.27
N ALA A 127 12.08 27.45 12.23
CA ALA A 127 11.25 26.25 12.38
C ALA A 127 9.72 26.50 12.50
N PHE A 128 9.30 27.72 12.83
CA PHE A 128 7.91 28.14 13.00
C PHE A 128 7.42 29.14 11.94
N GLY A 129 7.98 29.09 10.72
CA GLY A 129 7.53 29.92 9.60
C GLY A 129 7.96 31.40 9.65
N THR A 130 8.59 31.86 10.73
CA THR A 130 9.07 33.25 10.86
C THR A 130 10.24 33.52 9.91
N VAL A 131 10.05 34.43 8.96
CA VAL A 131 11.10 34.88 8.04
C VAL A 131 11.95 35.97 8.69
N VAL A 132 13.27 35.83 8.62
CA VAL A 132 14.26 36.76 9.19
C VAL A 132 15.36 37.07 8.19
N ALA A 133 15.95 38.26 8.28
CA ALA A 133 17.17 38.59 7.53
C ALA A 133 18.32 37.65 7.95
N ALA A 134 19.17 37.28 6.99
CA ALA A 134 20.32 36.41 7.21
C ALA A 134 21.52 36.90 6.39
N GLY A 135 22.73 36.77 6.95
CA GLY A 135 23.95 37.06 6.20
C GLY A 135 24.13 36.04 5.07
N CYS A 136 24.31 36.48 3.83
CA CYS A 136 24.37 35.59 2.66
C CYS A 136 25.45 34.48 2.73
N GLY A 137 26.49 34.68 3.56
CA GLY A 137 27.57 33.72 3.82
C GLY A 137 27.28 32.70 4.94
N GLU A 138 26.17 32.84 5.67
CA GLU A 138 25.73 31.86 6.67
C GLU A 138 25.48 30.50 6.02
N LYS A 139 25.81 29.41 6.73
CA LYS A 139 25.56 28.05 6.25
C LYS A 139 24.26 27.53 6.85
N LEU A 140 23.22 27.38 6.02
CA LEU A 140 21.90 26.90 6.43
C LEU A 140 21.40 25.80 5.46
N PRO A 141 20.62 24.81 5.93
CA PRO A 141 19.84 23.91 5.07
C PRO A 141 18.93 24.71 4.13
N VAL A 142 18.48 24.11 3.02
CA VAL A 142 17.85 24.86 1.91
C VAL A 142 16.44 24.37 1.62
N LEU A 143 15.49 25.30 1.47
CA LEU A 143 14.16 25.01 0.93
C LEU A 143 14.11 25.42 -0.54
N CYS A 144 13.88 24.44 -1.41
CA CYS A 144 13.62 24.61 -2.82
C CYS A 144 12.14 24.39 -3.13
N THR A 145 11.67 24.93 -4.26
CA THR A 145 10.37 24.59 -4.85
C THR A 145 10.26 23.10 -5.18
N GLN A 146 9.03 22.59 -5.29
CA GLN A 146 8.73 21.40 -6.10
C GLN A 146 7.85 21.84 -7.27
N SER A 147 8.39 21.78 -8.49
CA SER A 147 7.65 22.09 -9.73
C SER A 147 7.20 20.84 -10.49
N ALA A 148 7.50 19.63 -9.99
CA ALA A 148 6.97 18.38 -10.50
C ALA A 148 5.44 18.40 -10.56
N ARG A 149 4.85 17.75 -11.57
CA ARG A 149 3.39 17.71 -11.71
C ARG A 149 2.75 16.83 -10.63
N TRP A 150 1.48 17.08 -10.36
CA TRP A 150 0.64 16.11 -9.66
C TRP A 150 0.46 14.87 -10.56
N THR A 151 0.74 13.68 -10.02
CA THR A 151 0.35 12.40 -10.65
C THR A 151 -1.15 12.11 -10.47
N ILE A 152 -1.89 12.99 -9.79
CA ILE A 152 -3.33 12.94 -9.65
C ILE A 152 -3.90 14.10 -10.48
N THR A 153 -4.35 13.81 -11.70
CA THR A 153 -5.08 14.78 -12.54
C THR A 153 -6.45 14.22 -12.85
N GLY A 154 -7.40 14.51 -11.95
CA GLY A 154 -8.83 14.36 -12.20
C GLY A 154 -9.53 15.64 -11.77
N GLU A 155 -9.91 16.50 -12.72
CA GLU A 155 -10.82 17.63 -12.47
C GLU A 155 -12.26 17.09 -12.39
N GLY A 156 -12.54 16.23 -11.39
CA GLY A 156 -13.84 15.54 -11.22
C GLY A 156 -14.27 14.63 -12.38
N THR A 157 -13.48 14.57 -13.44
CA THR A 157 -13.68 13.74 -14.62
C THR A 157 -12.59 12.69 -14.65
N VAL A 158 -13.00 11.43 -14.56
CA VAL A 158 -12.12 10.29 -14.86
C VAL A 158 -11.72 10.46 -16.33
N PRO A 159 -10.42 10.56 -16.67
CA PRO A 159 -10.02 10.51 -18.06
C PRO A 159 -10.54 9.20 -18.68
N ALA A 160 -11.01 9.24 -19.93
CA ALA A 160 -11.63 8.08 -20.57
C ALA A 160 -10.70 6.85 -20.66
N GLU A 161 -9.40 7.06 -20.43
CA GLU A 161 -8.37 6.06 -20.28
C GLU A 161 -7.82 6.17 -18.85
N TRP A 162 -7.86 5.09 -18.06
CA TRP A 162 -7.19 4.99 -16.77
C TRP A 162 -5.67 4.96 -16.98
N ASP A 163 -5.07 6.11 -17.30
CA ASP A 163 -3.61 6.23 -17.41
C ASP A 163 -3.01 6.29 -16.00
N MET A 164 -2.97 5.11 -15.36
CA MET A 164 -2.47 4.85 -14.01
C MET A 164 -0.98 5.24 -13.86
N PHE A 165 -0.32 5.54 -14.98
CA PHE A 165 1.12 5.76 -15.11
C PHE A 165 1.42 6.99 -15.98
N PRO A 166 0.99 8.21 -15.57
CA PRO A 166 1.13 9.39 -16.43
C PRO A 166 2.59 9.61 -16.83
N PRO A 167 2.83 10.11 -18.06
CA PRO A 167 4.15 10.09 -18.68
C PRO A 167 5.20 10.79 -17.82
N VAL A 168 6.29 10.06 -17.56
CA VAL A 168 7.44 10.53 -16.81
C VAL A 168 8.09 11.70 -17.55
N ASP A 169 8.11 12.88 -16.91
CA ASP A 169 8.93 14.00 -17.33
C ASP A 169 10.37 13.79 -16.82
N PRO A 170 11.37 13.57 -17.71
CA PRO A 170 12.75 13.32 -17.31
C PRO A 170 13.37 14.47 -16.50
N LYS A 171 12.83 15.70 -16.59
CA LYS A 171 13.21 16.86 -15.78
C LYS A 171 13.16 16.55 -14.27
N TYR A 172 12.23 15.69 -13.84
CA TYR A 172 12.01 15.34 -12.44
C TYR A 172 12.58 13.96 -12.06
N GLY A 173 13.50 13.41 -12.86
CA GLY A 173 14.24 12.20 -12.52
C GLY A 173 15.09 12.38 -11.26
N VAL A 174 15.29 11.30 -10.49
CA VAL A 174 16.14 11.26 -9.30
C VAL A 174 16.90 9.93 -9.20
N GLY A 175 18.09 9.94 -8.62
CA GLY A 175 18.93 8.74 -8.48
C GLY A 175 19.13 8.26 -7.04
N VAL A 176 19.17 6.95 -6.83
CA VAL A 176 19.54 6.29 -5.56
C VAL A 176 20.68 5.30 -5.81
N GLN A 177 21.62 5.18 -4.86
CA GLN A 177 22.70 4.19 -4.90
C GLN A 177 22.57 3.24 -3.69
N SER A 178 22.62 1.93 -3.92
CA SER A 178 22.67 0.91 -2.88
C SER A 178 23.71 -0.15 -3.21
N GLY A 179 24.82 -0.18 -2.48
CA GLY A 179 25.96 -1.03 -2.81
C GLY A 179 26.46 -0.77 -4.24
N ASN A 180 26.50 -1.84 -5.04
CA ASN A 180 26.83 -1.77 -6.47
C ASN A 180 25.65 -1.34 -7.37
N LEU A 181 24.41 -1.33 -6.87
CA LEU A 181 23.21 -1.00 -7.66
C LEU A 181 22.93 0.51 -7.67
N SER A 182 22.56 1.05 -8.84
CA SER A 182 22.07 2.40 -9.05
C SER A 182 20.65 2.35 -9.62
N PHE A 183 19.74 3.11 -9.02
CA PHE A 183 18.33 3.15 -9.39
C PHE A 183 17.98 4.54 -9.90
N LEU A 184 17.47 4.63 -11.13
CA LEU A 184 16.88 5.84 -11.68
C LEU A 184 15.37 5.81 -11.45
N GLY A 185 14.87 6.74 -10.63
CA GLY A 185 13.45 6.95 -10.36
C GLY A 185 12.99 8.34 -10.76
N THR A 186 11.82 8.73 -10.26
CA THR A 186 11.16 10.01 -10.55
C THR A 186 10.65 10.66 -9.26
N ARG A 187 10.11 11.87 -9.35
CA ARG A 187 9.36 12.49 -8.24
C ARG A 187 8.11 13.21 -8.75
N ASP A 188 7.12 13.29 -7.87
CA ASP A 188 5.91 14.09 -8.04
C ASP A 188 5.70 14.99 -6.82
N GLN A 189 4.53 15.64 -6.70
CA GLN A 189 4.18 16.46 -5.53
C GLN A 189 4.02 15.65 -4.23
N LEU A 190 3.91 14.32 -4.31
CA LEU A 190 3.62 13.45 -3.16
C LEU A 190 4.84 12.65 -2.68
N SER A 191 5.78 12.33 -3.57
CA SER A 191 6.77 11.28 -3.33
C SER A 191 7.94 11.27 -4.33
N PHE A 192 9.08 10.74 -3.89
CA PHE A 192 10.04 10.10 -4.79
C PHE A 192 9.57 8.67 -5.09
N ARG A 193 9.73 8.21 -6.33
CA ARG A 193 9.14 6.97 -6.86
C ARG A 193 10.18 6.15 -7.62
N PHE A 194 10.27 4.88 -7.29
CA PHE A 194 11.10 3.89 -7.97
C PHE A 194 10.23 2.68 -8.27
N LEU A 195 9.81 2.55 -9.52
CA LEU A 195 8.77 1.65 -9.99
C LEU A 195 9.42 0.54 -10.83
N GLY A 196 8.95 -0.70 -10.71
CA GLY A 196 9.48 -1.80 -11.51
C GLY A 196 10.92 -2.20 -11.16
N ILE A 197 11.31 -2.14 -9.89
CA ILE A 197 12.64 -2.58 -9.42
C ILE A 197 12.65 -4.12 -9.38
N PRO A 198 13.56 -4.81 -10.09
CA PRO A 198 13.70 -6.26 -9.96
C PRO A 198 14.31 -6.57 -8.59
N TYR A 199 13.59 -7.32 -7.76
CA TYR A 199 14.11 -7.81 -6.48
C TYR A 199 14.66 -9.23 -6.56
N ALA A 200 14.24 -9.97 -7.59
CA ALA A 200 14.67 -11.32 -7.88
C ALA A 200 15.29 -11.42 -9.29
N ASN A 201 16.15 -12.40 -9.49
CA ASN A 201 16.42 -12.91 -10.83
C ASN A 201 15.16 -13.61 -11.35
N ALA A 202 14.84 -13.47 -12.64
CA ALA A 202 13.72 -14.17 -13.26
C ALA A 202 13.88 -15.70 -13.06
N PRO A 203 12.99 -16.36 -12.29
CA PRO A 203 13.12 -17.78 -12.02
C PRO A 203 12.65 -18.59 -13.23
N SER A 204 13.12 -19.83 -13.34
CA SER A 204 12.41 -20.80 -14.16
C SER A 204 11.03 -21.08 -13.54
N ARG A 205 10.01 -21.34 -14.37
CA ARG A 205 8.67 -21.67 -13.86
C ARG A 205 8.72 -22.82 -12.84
N PHE A 206 8.00 -22.65 -11.73
CA PHE A 206 7.92 -23.57 -10.58
C PHE A 206 9.26 -23.83 -9.85
N GLU A 207 10.16 -22.84 -9.82
CA GLU A 207 11.37 -22.85 -8.99
C GLU A 207 11.38 -21.63 -8.06
N TYR A 208 12.07 -21.75 -6.92
CA TYR A 208 12.22 -20.61 -6.00
C TYR A 208 13.05 -19.50 -6.63
N SER A 209 12.60 -18.26 -6.46
CA SER A 209 13.39 -17.07 -6.81
C SER A 209 14.68 -16.95 -6.00
N THR A 210 15.61 -16.16 -6.54
CA THR A 210 16.86 -15.76 -5.90
C THR A 210 17.00 -14.25 -5.96
N VAL A 211 17.63 -13.62 -4.96
CA VAL A 211 17.84 -12.17 -4.91
C VAL A 211 18.53 -11.70 -6.18
N TYR A 212 18.06 -10.57 -6.73
CA TYR A 212 18.53 -10.01 -7.98
C TYR A 212 20.06 -9.81 -8.01
N SER A 213 20.70 -10.35 -9.05
CA SER A 213 22.14 -10.25 -9.30
C SER A 213 22.45 -9.81 -10.73
N GLY A 214 21.52 -9.10 -11.36
CA GLY A 214 21.63 -8.62 -12.74
C GLY A 214 22.44 -7.32 -12.90
N PRO A 215 22.24 -6.59 -14.02
CA PRO A 215 22.89 -5.29 -14.27
C PRO A 215 22.77 -4.30 -13.11
N SER A 216 23.86 -3.60 -12.82
CA SER A 216 23.91 -2.62 -11.72
C SER A 216 23.06 -1.37 -11.95
N SER A 217 22.76 -1.00 -13.19
CA SER A 217 21.99 0.20 -13.53
C SER A 217 20.54 -0.15 -13.82
N ILE A 218 19.63 0.20 -12.91
CA ILE A 218 18.22 -0.14 -12.95
C ILE A 218 17.38 1.10 -13.30
N ASN A 219 16.67 1.04 -14.42
CA ASN A 219 15.69 2.07 -14.79
C ASN A 219 14.34 1.77 -14.13
N ALA A 220 14.09 2.43 -12.99
CA ALA A 220 12.92 2.28 -12.14
C ALA A 220 11.93 3.45 -12.31
N THR A 221 11.72 3.94 -13.54
CA THR A 221 10.81 5.07 -13.81
C THR A 221 9.38 4.64 -14.14
N SER A 222 9.13 3.36 -14.39
CA SER A 222 7.82 2.83 -14.80
C SER A 222 7.54 1.48 -14.14
N TYR A 223 6.27 1.17 -13.92
CA TYR A 223 5.86 -0.16 -13.45
C TYR A 223 6.25 -1.25 -14.46
N ARG A 224 6.15 -2.51 -14.03
CA ARG A 224 6.31 -3.70 -14.86
C ARG A 224 5.02 -4.49 -14.87
N SER A 225 4.95 -5.47 -15.76
CA SER A 225 3.78 -6.33 -15.90
C SER A 225 3.42 -7.02 -14.57
N PRO A 226 2.12 -7.10 -14.22
CA PRO A 226 1.69 -7.99 -13.15
C PRO A 226 1.95 -9.45 -13.54
N CYS A 227 2.03 -10.35 -12.55
CA CYS A 227 2.18 -11.77 -12.82
C CYS A 227 0.99 -12.32 -13.61
N THR A 228 1.24 -13.28 -14.51
CA THR A 228 0.22 -13.88 -15.38
C THR A 228 -1.01 -14.32 -14.60
N GLN A 229 -2.17 -13.72 -14.91
CA GLN A 229 -3.42 -13.89 -14.18
C GLN A 229 -4.63 -13.50 -15.02
N ILE A 230 -5.82 -13.74 -14.48
CA ILE A 230 -7.11 -13.49 -15.14
C ILE A 230 -7.87 -12.39 -14.40
N GLY A 231 -8.74 -11.68 -15.11
CA GLY A 231 -9.54 -10.58 -14.58
C GLY A 231 -8.94 -9.22 -14.92
N GLY A 232 -9.30 -8.19 -14.15
CA GLY A 232 -9.02 -6.79 -14.46
C GLY A 232 -7.55 -6.37 -14.52
N MET A 233 -6.61 -7.24 -14.12
CA MET A 233 -5.16 -7.02 -14.21
C MET A 233 -4.46 -7.92 -15.25
N GLY A 234 -5.21 -8.75 -15.98
CA GLY A 234 -4.66 -9.70 -16.97
C GLY A 234 -4.36 -9.07 -18.35
N PRO A 235 -3.59 -9.76 -19.22
CA PRO A 235 -3.09 -11.14 -19.03
C PRO A 235 -1.80 -11.25 -18.20
N GLY A 236 -1.04 -10.17 -17.99
CA GLY A 236 0.22 -10.18 -17.23
C GLY A 236 1.43 -10.78 -17.98
N SER A 237 2.45 -11.18 -17.21
CA SER A 237 3.73 -11.76 -17.67
C SER A 237 4.28 -12.73 -16.63
N GLU A 238 5.12 -13.69 -17.02
CA GLU A 238 5.93 -14.48 -16.06
C GLU A 238 7.17 -13.71 -15.58
N ASP A 239 7.70 -12.78 -16.38
CA ASP A 239 8.63 -11.76 -15.91
C ASP A 239 7.84 -10.69 -15.16
N CYS A 240 7.64 -10.91 -13.86
CA CYS A 240 6.81 -10.09 -12.98
C CYS A 240 7.37 -9.84 -11.57
N LEU A 241 8.55 -10.37 -11.22
CA LEU A 241 9.12 -10.28 -9.87
C LEU A 241 9.79 -8.91 -9.61
N PHE A 242 8.95 -7.88 -9.58
CA PHE A 242 9.33 -6.50 -9.36
C PHE A 242 8.63 -5.92 -8.13
N LEU A 243 9.30 -4.99 -7.45
CA LEU A 243 8.72 -4.19 -6.38
C LEU A 243 8.76 -2.70 -6.74
N ASN A 244 8.01 -1.92 -5.98
CA ASN A 244 7.86 -0.48 -6.17
C ASN A 244 8.09 0.22 -4.83
N VAL A 245 8.88 1.30 -4.82
CA VAL A 245 9.22 2.07 -3.62
C VAL A 245 8.73 3.51 -3.79
N TRP A 246 7.91 3.96 -2.84
CA TRP A 246 7.58 5.37 -2.63
C TRP A 246 8.24 5.84 -1.35
N THR A 247 8.92 6.98 -1.38
CA THR A 247 9.58 7.55 -0.21
C THR A 247 9.49 9.07 -0.21
N PRO A 248 9.31 9.72 0.95
CA PRO A 248 9.43 11.17 1.09
C PRO A 248 10.88 11.62 1.32
N HIS A 249 11.86 10.71 1.43
CA HIS A 249 13.22 11.05 1.86
C HIS A 249 14.29 10.19 1.17
N LEU A 250 15.32 10.83 0.63
CA LEU A 250 16.50 10.20 0.04
C LEU A 250 17.75 10.66 0.81
N SER A 251 18.54 9.72 1.33
CA SER A 251 19.74 10.06 2.10
C SER A 251 21.04 9.88 1.30
N THR A 252 22.07 10.63 1.71
CA THR A 252 23.46 10.51 1.25
C THR A 252 24.20 9.34 1.86
N THR A 253 23.71 8.80 2.99
CA THR A 253 24.35 7.71 3.74
C THR A 253 23.30 6.74 4.27
N SER A 254 23.65 5.46 4.40
CA SER A 254 22.78 4.44 5.02
C SER A 254 22.72 4.53 6.57
N SER A 255 22.89 5.73 7.13
CA SER A 255 22.98 5.92 8.60
C SER A 255 21.60 5.79 9.26
N SER A 256 21.55 5.14 10.43
CA SER A 256 20.30 4.64 11.01
C SER A 256 19.46 5.66 11.80
N SER A 257 19.88 6.93 11.86
CA SER A 257 19.26 7.95 12.72
C SER A 257 18.13 8.77 12.08
N SER A 258 17.92 8.67 10.76
CA SER A 258 16.88 9.43 10.03
C SER A 258 15.85 8.56 9.27
N LEU A 259 16.06 7.24 9.25
CA LEU A 259 15.33 6.28 8.43
C LEU A 259 13.82 6.12 8.80
N LYS A 260 12.99 5.75 7.82
CA LYS A 260 11.51 5.68 7.90
C LYS A 260 10.98 4.22 7.86
N PRO A 261 9.85 3.87 8.47
CA PRO A 261 9.28 2.52 8.36
C PRO A 261 8.89 2.11 6.93
N VAL A 262 8.68 0.80 6.68
CA VAL A 262 8.52 0.18 5.34
C VAL A 262 7.35 -0.84 5.32
N LEU A 263 6.72 -1.13 4.16
CA LEU A 263 5.52 -2.01 3.98
C LEU A 263 5.66 -3.09 2.86
N THR A 264 5.23 -4.37 3.03
CA THR A 264 5.30 -5.50 2.02
C THR A 264 4.43 -6.80 2.34
N ASN A 265 4.39 -7.92 1.55
CA ASN A 265 3.43 -9.11 1.59
C ASN A 265 4.02 -10.55 1.20
N GLY A 266 3.27 -11.69 0.92
CA GLY A 266 3.85 -13.07 0.58
C GLY A 266 3.06 -14.42 0.26
N SER A 267 3.10 -15.08 -0.95
CA SER A 267 2.71 -16.55 -1.21
C SER A 267 3.20 -17.28 -2.54
N PHE A 268 3.83 -18.52 -2.52
CA PHE A 268 4.94 -19.16 -3.37
C PHE A 268 6.02 -18.16 -3.81
N GLY A 269 5.56 -17.01 -4.26
CA GLY A 269 5.89 -15.76 -3.58
C GLY A 269 5.96 -15.76 -2.03
N ILE A 270 5.85 -16.86 -1.25
CA ILE A 270 6.45 -16.88 0.10
C ILE A 270 7.94 -16.78 -0.14
N ALA A 271 8.50 -17.62 -1.01
CA ALA A 271 9.88 -17.51 -1.44
C ALA A 271 10.13 -16.17 -2.14
N ASP A 272 9.30 -15.75 -3.10
CA ASP A 272 9.56 -14.49 -3.81
C ASP A 272 9.42 -13.27 -2.91
N GLN A 273 8.51 -13.26 -1.95
CA GLN A 273 8.32 -12.09 -1.09
C GLN A 273 9.13 -12.18 0.21
N VAL A 274 9.63 -13.36 0.60
CA VAL A 274 10.83 -13.50 1.46
C VAL A 274 12.08 -13.00 0.72
N THR A 275 12.20 -13.22 -0.59
CA THR A 275 13.26 -12.66 -1.43
C THR A 275 13.11 -11.14 -1.55
N ALA A 276 11.89 -10.61 -1.70
CA ALA A 276 11.61 -9.18 -1.64
C ALA A 276 11.87 -8.59 -0.24
N LEU A 277 11.53 -9.30 0.84
CA LEU A 277 11.87 -8.92 2.21
C LEU A 277 13.39 -8.89 2.43
N ARG A 278 14.16 -9.83 1.85
CA ARG A 278 15.63 -9.82 1.87
C ARG A 278 16.18 -8.62 1.09
N TRP A 279 15.64 -8.34 -0.10
CA TRP A 279 15.98 -7.14 -0.86
C TRP A 279 15.68 -5.86 -0.05
N VAL A 280 14.54 -5.80 0.65
CA VAL A 280 14.18 -4.69 1.54
C VAL A 280 15.20 -4.55 2.69
N GLN A 281 15.55 -5.65 3.36
CA GLN A 281 16.57 -5.64 4.43
C GLN A 281 17.93 -5.13 3.94
N GLU A 282 18.34 -5.50 2.72
CA GLU A 282 19.62 -5.11 2.13
C GLU A 282 19.63 -3.67 1.60
N HIS A 283 18.58 -3.23 0.91
CA HIS A 283 18.62 -2.01 0.10
C HIS A 283 17.79 -0.84 0.62
N ILE A 284 16.76 -1.05 1.45
CA ILE A 284 15.78 0.02 1.72
C ILE A 284 16.36 1.22 2.46
N ALA A 285 17.47 1.06 3.18
CA ALA A 285 18.22 2.15 3.80
C ALA A 285 18.69 3.21 2.78
N SER A 286 19.02 2.81 1.55
CA SER A 286 19.36 3.74 0.46
C SER A 286 18.18 4.58 -0.03
N PHE A 287 16.95 4.09 0.17
CA PHE A 287 15.69 4.79 -0.12
C PHE A 287 15.14 5.53 1.11
N GLY A 288 15.95 5.65 2.17
CA GLY A 288 15.58 6.30 3.43
C GLY A 288 14.73 5.45 4.37
N GLY A 289 14.59 4.14 4.15
CA GLY A 289 13.81 3.23 5.00
C GLY A 289 14.64 2.53 6.09
N ASP A 290 14.06 2.23 7.27
CA ASP A 290 14.74 1.51 8.36
C ASP A 290 14.47 0.00 8.22
N PRO A 291 15.47 -0.83 7.87
CA PRO A 291 15.28 -2.27 7.75
C PRO A 291 14.87 -2.92 9.09
N ARG A 292 15.12 -2.28 10.24
CA ARG A 292 14.71 -2.77 11.57
C ARG A 292 13.27 -2.36 11.93
N ARG A 293 12.54 -1.72 11.00
CA ARG A 293 11.16 -1.23 11.18
C ARG A 293 10.27 -1.53 9.98
N VAL A 294 10.49 -2.67 9.34
CA VAL A 294 9.59 -3.20 8.31
C VAL A 294 8.30 -3.71 8.96
N THR A 295 7.16 -3.33 8.38
CA THR A 295 5.84 -3.88 8.67
C THR A 295 5.39 -4.66 7.44
N VAL A 296 4.82 -5.85 7.58
CA VAL A 296 4.13 -6.52 6.45
C VAL A 296 2.64 -6.19 6.51
N SER A 297 1.98 -6.01 5.38
CA SER A 297 0.55 -5.69 5.30
C SER A 297 -0.05 -6.28 4.05
N GLY A 298 -1.24 -6.84 4.18
CA GLY A 298 -2.00 -7.33 3.04
C GLY A 298 -3.48 -7.46 3.36
N GLN A 299 -4.25 -7.58 2.28
CA GLN A 299 -5.71 -7.69 2.32
C GLN A 299 -6.14 -8.98 1.61
N SER A 300 -7.17 -9.67 2.11
CA SER A 300 -7.68 -10.92 1.51
C SER A 300 -6.61 -12.02 1.43
N ALA A 301 -6.38 -12.64 0.27
CA ALA A 301 -5.23 -13.52 0.00
C ALA A 301 -3.87 -12.90 0.40
N GLY A 302 -3.74 -11.56 0.38
CA GLY A 302 -2.59 -10.83 0.89
C GLY A 302 -2.49 -10.80 2.43
N ALA A 303 -3.60 -10.90 3.15
CA ALA A 303 -3.61 -11.10 4.61
C ALA A 303 -3.26 -12.55 4.97
N ALA A 304 -3.79 -13.54 4.26
CA ALA A 304 -3.39 -14.95 4.41
C ALA A 304 -1.92 -15.17 4.03
N SER A 305 -1.41 -14.39 3.08
CA SER A 305 0.02 -14.28 2.77
C SER A 305 0.84 -13.76 3.97
N VAL A 306 0.38 -12.71 4.64
CA VAL A 306 1.01 -12.22 5.88
C VAL A 306 0.91 -13.26 7.01
N ARG A 307 -0.22 -13.97 7.14
CA ARG A 307 -0.39 -15.10 8.06
C ARG A 307 0.68 -16.18 7.82
N ALA A 308 0.89 -16.59 6.57
CA ALA A 308 1.93 -17.56 6.23
C ALA A 308 3.35 -17.03 6.53
N LEU A 309 3.64 -15.75 6.27
CA LEU A 309 4.91 -15.10 6.65
C LEU A 309 5.14 -15.04 8.17
N LEU A 310 4.10 -14.93 8.99
CA LEU A 310 4.24 -15.02 10.46
C LEU A 310 4.75 -16.39 10.89
N GLY A 311 4.33 -17.48 10.23
CA GLY A 311 4.78 -18.85 10.50
C GLY A 311 6.07 -19.28 9.78
N SER A 312 6.51 -18.53 8.77
CA SER A 312 7.59 -18.92 7.85
C SER A 312 8.99 -18.76 8.47
N PRO A 313 9.75 -19.85 8.73
CA PRO A 313 11.09 -19.75 9.32
C PRO A 313 12.07 -18.81 8.60
N PRO A 314 12.18 -18.79 7.25
CA PRO A 314 13.08 -17.87 6.56
C PRO A 314 12.59 -16.41 6.49
N ALA A 315 11.35 -16.13 6.94
CA ALA A 315 10.80 -14.78 7.08
C ALA A 315 10.99 -14.19 8.49
N ILE A 316 11.12 -15.04 9.52
CA ILE A 316 11.31 -14.59 10.91
C ILE A 316 12.57 -13.73 11.03
N GLY A 317 12.38 -12.50 11.50
CA GLY A 317 13.44 -11.50 11.65
C GLY A 317 13.58 -10.53 10.47
N LEU A 318 12.90 -10.75 9.34
CA LEU A 318 12.88 -9.80 8.21
C LEU A 318 11.84 -8.67 8.39
N PHE A 319 10.99 -8.74 9.41
CA PHE A 319 9.97 -7.73 9.73
C PHE A 319 9.65 -7.66 11.22
N ASN A 320 8.99 -6.57 11.63
CA ASN A 320 8.75 -6.20 13.03
C ASN A 320 7.32 -5.74 13.34
N GLY A 321 6.50 -5.50 12.31
CA GLY A 321 5.05 -5.32 12.39
C GLY A 321 4.32 -6.18 11.36
N ALA A 322 3.05 -6.50 11.59
CA ALA A 322 2.16 -7.16 10.63
C ALA A 322 0.75 -6.55 10.67
N ILE A 323 0.10 -6.41 9.51
CA ILE A 323 -1.29 -5.98 9.37
C ILE A 323 -2.03 -6.99 8.49
N LEU A 324 -3.12 -7.57 8.99
CA LEU A 324 -3.95 -8.56 8.31
C LEU A 324 -5.36 -7.98 8.12
N GLN A 325 -5.69 -7.57 6.89
CA GLN A 325 -6.96 -6.92 6.55
C GLN A 325 -7.90 -7.95 5.88
N SER A 326 -8.98 -8.33 6.54
CA SER A 326 -9.91 -9.39 6.11
C SER A 326 -9.19 -10.69 5.72
N ASP A 327 -8.47 -11.28 6.68
CA ASP A 327 -7.78 -12.57 6.51
C ASP A 327 -8.79 -13.69 6.23
N PRO A 328 -8.76 -14.38 5.07
CA PRO A 328 -9.66 -15.49 4.76
C PRO A 328 -9.23 -16.77 5.50
N VAL A 329 -9.04 -16.68 6.82
CA VAL A 329 -8.73 -17.80 7.73
C VAL A 329 -9.98 -18.64 8.00
N GLY A 330 -10.84 -18.82 7.01
CA GLY A 330 -12.14 -19.45 7.17
C GLY A 330 -12.14 -20.97 7.11
N SER A 331 -13.35 -21.52 7.01
CA SER A 331 -13.59 -22.90 6.60
C SER A 331 -14.17 -22.97 5.17
N GLY A 332 -14.60 -24.16 4.72
CA GLY A 332 -15.15 -24.34 3.38
C GLY A 332 -14.15 -23.96 2.27
N MET A 333 -14.53 -23.04 1.39
CA MET A 333 -13.68 -22.55 0.29
C MET A 333 -12.38 -21.89 0.78
N SER A 334 -12.34 -21.41 2.03
CA SER A 334 -11.16 -20.78 2.62
C SER A 334 -10.31 -21.71 3.46
N ALA A 335 -10.74 -22.96 3.69
CA ALA A 335 -9.97 -23.93 4.46
C ALA A 335 -8.50 -24.11 3.99
N PRO A 336 -8.15 -24.07 2.69
CA PRO A 336 -6.75 -24.16 2.23
C PRO A 336 -5.85 -23.00 2.69
N TRP A 337 -6.42 -21.85 3.04
CA TRP A 337 -5.66 -20.68 3.56
C TRP A 337 -5.49 -20.74 5.09
N THR A 338 -6.32 -21.53 5.76
CA THR A 338 -6.27 -21.79 7.21
C THR A 338 -5.36 -22.98 7.54
N TYR A 339 -5.57 -24.08 6.82
CA TYR A 339 -4.89 -25.36 6.98
C TYR A 339 -4.13 -25.69 5.70
N TYR A 340 -2.81 -25.52 5.74
CA TYR A 340 -1.92 -25.74 4.60
C TYR A 340 -1.78 -27.25 4.34
N PRO A 341 -2.16 -27.77 3.16
CA PRO A 341 -2.00 -29.18 2.85
C PRO A 341 -0.51 -29.55 2.76
N ILE A 342 -0.18 -30.80 3.11
CA ILE A 342 1.13 -31.37 2.76
C ILE A 342 1.17 -31.73 1.26
N ILE A 343 2.36 -31.82 0.67
CA ILE A 343 2.57 -32.09 -0.77
C ILE A 343 1.73 -33.27 -1.29
N THR A 344 1.59 -34.37 -0.53
CA THR A 344 0.80 -35.54 -0.94
C THR A 344 -0.71 -35.31 -0.92
N GLN A 345 -1.20 -34.41 -0.06
CA GLN A 345 -2.61 -34.00 -0.05
C GLN A 345 -2.89 -33.11 -1.26
N GLU A 346 -2.08 -32.06 -1.47
CA GLU A 346 -2.21 -31.13 -2.61
C GLU A 346 -2.08 -31.83 -3.97
N TYR A 347 -1.21 -32.85 -4.05
CA TYR A 347 -1.07 -33.64 -5.26
C TYR A 347 -2.38 -34.36 -5.61
N ASN A 348 -3.02 -34.98 -4.61
CA ASN A 348 -4.24 -35.76 -4.77
C ASN A 348 -5.50 -34.89 -4.93
N SER A 349 -5.58 -33.72 -4.28
CA SER A 349 -6.73 -32.82 -4.38
C SER A 349 -6.72 -31.98 -5.66
N THR A 350 -5.56 -31.48 -6.05
CA THR A 350 -5.44 -30.37 -7.01
C THR A 350 -4.56 -30.74 -8.20
N THR A 351 -3.34 -31.24 -7.94
CA THR A 351 -2.33 -31.41 -8.99
C THR A 351 -2.74 -32.47 -10.03
N GLN A 352 -3.36 -33.57 -9.62
CA GLN A 352 -3.90 -34.56 -10.56
C GLN A 352 -4.95 -33.96 -11.51
N GLY A 353 -5.79 -33.03 -11.02
CA GLY A 353 -6.76 -32.29 -11.84
C GLY A 353 -6.05 -31.38 -12.86
N ILE A 354 -5.03 -30.64 -12.42
CA ILE A 354 -4.20 -29.79 -13.29
C ILE A 354 -3.54 -30.64 -14.40
N LEU A 355 -2.92 -31.76 -14.05
CA LEU A 355 -2.27 -32.66 -15.01
C LEU A 355 -3.24 -33.26 -16.02
N ALA A 356 -4.48 -33.57 -15.61
CA ALA A 356 -5.51 -34.07 -16.50
C ALA A 356 -6.03 -32.98 -17.46
N LEU A 357 -6.29 -31.76 -16.96
CA LEU A 357 -6.81 -30.63 -17.75
C LEU A 357 -5.79 -30.09 -18.74
N THR A 358 -4.50 -30.17 -18.43
CA THR A 358 -3.39 -29.75 -19.30
C THR A 358 -2.92 -30.85 -20.26
N GLY A 359 -3.38 -32.10 -20.11
CA GLY A 359 -2.88 -33.26 -20.86
C GLY A 359 -1.47 -33.72 -20.43
N CYS A 360 -0.92 -33.16 -19.35
CA CYS A 360 0.40 -33.51 -18.82
C CYS A 360 0.42 -34.81 -17.98
N ASN A 361 -0.68 -35.56 -17.93
CA ASN A 361 -0.82 -36.84 -17.22
C ASN A 361 -0.46 -38.09 -18.06
N GLY A 362 0.11 -37.96 -19.26
CA GLY A 362 0.45 -39.09 -20.14
C GLY A 362 1.57 -40.03 -19.65
N THR A 363 2.04 -39.86 -18.41
CA THR A 363 3.14 -40.60 -17.78
C THR A 363 3.07 -40.41 -16.26
N ASP A 364 3.45 -41.43 -15.49
CA ASP A 364 3.58 -41.33 -14.02
C ASP A 364 4.92 -40.71 -13.58
N ASN A 365 5.80 -40.36 -14.54
CA ASN A 365 7.08 -39.75 -14.24
C ASN A 365 6.92 -38.24 -13.94
N VAL A 366 7.02 -37.87 -12.66
CA VAL A 366 6.88 -36.48 -12.18
C VAL A 366 7.78 -35.48 -12.91
N ALA A 367 9.00 -35.85 -13.32
CA ALA A 367 9.88 -34.93 -14.04
C ALA A 367 9.39 -34.66 -15.48
N GLN A 368 8.78 -35.65 -16.14
CA GLN A 368 8.14 -35.47 -17.44
C GLN A 368 6.83 -34.67 -17.32
N GLN A 369 6.01 -34.95 -16.29
CA GLN A 369 4.82 -34.17 -15.96
C GLN A 369 5.16 -32.69 -15.74
N LEU A 370 6.17 -32.40 -14.90
CA LEU A 370 6.66 -31.05 -14.65
C LEU A 370 7.22 -30.39 -15.92
N SER A 371 7.99 -31.12 -16.74
CA SER A 371 8.50 -30.59 -18.02
C SER A 371 7.37 -30.23 -18.98
N CYS A 372 6.26 -30.97 -18.97
CA CYS A 372 5.06 -30.64 -19.75
C CYS A 372 4.39 -29.35 -19.21
N LEU A 373 4.18 -29.25 -17.89
CA LEU A 373 3.60 -28.04 -17.27
C LEU A 373 4.49 -26.79 -17.45
N LYS A 374 5.81 -26.94 -17.48
CA LYS A 374 6.76 -25.84 -17.81
C LYS A 374 6.66 -25.40 -19.28
N ALA A 375 6.24 -26.27 -20.18
CA ALA A 375 6.06 -25.97 -21.61
C ALA A 375 4.64 -25.51 -21.99
N TYR A 376 3.66 -25.65 -21.08
CA TYR A 376 2.27 -25.23 -21.30
C TYR A 376 2.16 -23.69 -21.37
N ASP A 377 1.12 -23.16 -22.02
CA ASP A 377 0.90 -21.70 -22.07
C ASP A 377 0.50 -21.17 -20.68
N PRO A 378 1.18 -20.13 -20.14
CA PRO A 378 0.95 -19.71 -18.77
C PRO A 378 -0.42 -19.06 -18.56
N LEU A 379 -0.99 -18.40 -19.58
CA LEU A 379 -2.30 -17.77 -19.48
C LEU A 379 -3.43 -18.81 -19.56
N GLN A 380 -3.25 -19.85 -20.39
CA GLN A 380 -4.16 -21.00 -20.40
C GLN A 380 -4.06 -21.79 -19.09
N LEU A 381 -2.87 -21.94 -18.51
CA LEU A 381 -2.68 -22.67 -17.25
C LEU A 381 -3.44 -22.03 -16.09
N VAL A 382 -3.46 -20.71 -15.99
CA VAL A 382 -4.23 -20.01 -14.94
C VAL A 382 -5.74 -19.94 -15.24
N ASN A 383 -6.20 -20.41 -16.42
CA ASN A 383 -7.60 -20.39 -16.86
C ASN A 383 -8.32 -21.74 -16.79
N ILE A 384 -7.63 -22.79 -16.32
CA ILE A 384 -8.26 -24.10 -16.10
C ILE A 384 -9.16 -24.05 -14.86
N SER A 385 -10.14 -24.96 -14.79
CA SER A 385 -11.13 -24.98 -13.70
C SER A 385 -10.61 -25.46 -12.34
N VAL A 386 -9.36 -25.94 -12.26
CA VAL A 386 -8.71 -26.41 -11.04
C VAL A 386 -7.35 -25.73 -10.91
N VAL A 387 -7.21 -24.81 -9.96
CA VAL A 387 -5.99 -24.02 -9.76
C VAL A 387 -5.42 -24.23 -8.36
N ALA A 388 -4.11 -24.39 -8.26
CA ALA A 388 -3.39 -24.35 -6.99
C ALA A 388 -3.22 -22.89 -6.57
N ASN A 389 -3.92 -22.45 -5.53
CA ASN A 389 -4.03 -21.04 -5.14
C ASN A 389 -3.67 -20.75 -3.68
N ALA A 390 -3.36 -21.75 -2.86
CA ALA A 390 -3.08 -21.60 -1.42
C ALA A 390 -1.66 -22.11 -1.05
N PRO A 391 -1.12 -21.74 0.13
CA PRO A 391 0.19 -22.22 0.59
C PRO A 391 0.19 -23.73 0.88
N VAL A 392 1.29 -24.41 0.57
CA VAL A 392 1.50 -25.85 0.75
C VAL A 392 2.70 -26.06 1.67
N VAL A 393 2.67 -27.07 2.54
CA VAL A 393 3.80 -27.41 3.43
C VAL A 393 4.96 -27.99 2.61
N ASP A 394 5.92 -27.14 2.26
CA ASP A 394 7.12 -27.46 1.48
C ASP A 394 8.33 -27.86 2.34
N GLY A 395 8.23 -27.68 3.67
CA GLY A 395 9.31 -27.95 4.63
C GLY A 395 10.45 -26.92 4.62
N THR A 396 10.33 -25.82 3.87
CA THR A 396 11.34 -24.77 3.75
C THR A 396 10.77 -23.38 4.08
N TYR A 397 9.74 -22.95 3.36
CA TYR A 397 9.07 -21.67 3.56
C TYR A 397 7.79 -21.82 4.37
N VAL A 398 7.08 -22.95 4.26
CA VAL A 398 5.91 -23.32 5.06
C VAL A 398 6.20 -24.68 5.71
N THR A 399 6.39 -24.68 7.02
CA THR A 399 6.88 -25.85 7.78
C THR A 399 5.85 -26.46 8.73
N THR A 400 4.67 -25.86 8.83
CA THR A 400 3.56 -26.30 9.69
C THR A 400 2.27 -26.31 8.85
N THR A 401 1.31 -27.17 9.20
CA THR A 401 0.01 -27.28 8.51
C THR A 401 -0.96 -26.15 8.86
N GLU A 402 -0.59 -25.25 9.77
CA GLU A 402 -1.34 -24.05 10.16
C GLU A 402 -0.38 -23.06 10.84
N LEU A 403 -0.84 -21.87 11.20
CA LEU A 403 -0.08 -20.93 12.02
C LEU A 403 0.02 -21.46 13.47
N PRO A 404 1.22 -21.67 14.06
CA PRO A 404 1.35 -22.30 15.37
C PRO A 404 0.99 -21.34 16.52
N LEU A 405 -0.31 -21.26 16.82
CA LEU A 405 -0.89 -20.29 17.75
C LEU A 405 -0.85 -20.72 19.24
N THR A 406 -0.50 -21.97 19.53
CA THR A 406 -0.32 -22.50 20.90
C THR A 406 1.06 -22.19 21.51
N GLY A 407 1.91 -21.43 20.80
CA GLY A 407 3.30 -21.17 21.20
C GLY A 407 4.27 -22.32 20.88
N THR A 408 3.80 -23.43 20.30
CA THR A 408 4.63 -24.56 19.87
C THR A 408 4.87 -24.55 18.37
N GLY A 409 5.87 -23.79 17.91
CA GLY A 409 6.28 -23.78 16.50
C GLY A 409 7.05 -22.53 16.08
N PRO A 410 7.43 -22.41 14.79
CA PRO A 410 8.02 -21.20 14.25
C PRO A 410 6.97 -20.09 14.16
N LEU A 411 7.19 -18.99 14.90
CA LEU A 411 6.30 -17.82 14.86
C LEU A 411 7.10 -16.51 15.01
N ALA A 412 6.82 -15.55 14.15
CA ALA A 412 7.43 -14.23 14.18
C ALA A 412 6.89 -13.41 15.36
N ARG A 413 7.74 -13.19 16.38
CA ARG A 413 7.40 -12.37 17.56
C ARG A 413 7.43 -10.87 17.24
N VAL A 414 6.40 -10.42 16.52
CA VAL A 414 6.23 -9.06 16.00
C VAL A 414 5.02 -8.35 16.63
N ASN A 415 4.77 -7.10 16.26
CA ASN A 415 3.57 -6.37 16.62
C ASN A 415 2.50 -6.62 15.55
N VAL A 416 1.24 -6.89 15.92
CA VAL A 416 0.20 -7.30 14.96
C VAL A 416 -1.03 -6.40 15.06
N MET A 417 -1.62 -6.08 13.91
CA MET A 417 -2.96 -5.54 13.77
C MET A 417 -3.77 -6.47 12.85
N ILE A 418 -4.96 -6.85 13.28
CA ILE A 418 -5.90 -7.70 12.53
C ILE A 418 -7.20 -6.92 12.37
N GLY A 419 -7.96 -7.14 11.33
CA GLY A 419 -9.34 -6.67 11.30
C GLY A 419 -10.11 -7.15 10.09
N ASN A 420 -11.40 -6.85 10.10
CA ASN A 420 -12.38 -7.30 9.10
C ASN A 420 -13.30 -6.14 8.71
N MET A 421 -14.12 -6.36 7.69
CA MET A 421 -15.28 -5.54 7.37
C MET A 421 -16.52 -6.12 8.06
N ARG A 422 -17.54 -5.30 8.39
CA ARG A 422 -18.79 -5.80 9.00
C ARG A 422 -19.45 -6.91 8.18
N ASP A 423 -19.35 -6.83 6.84
CA ASP A 423 -20.03 -7.70 5.89
C ASP A 423 -19.05 -8.23 4.82
N ASP A 424 -17.82 -8.63 5.18
CA ASP A 424 -16.84 -9.18 4.23
C ASP A 424 -17.45 -10.24 3.29
N GLY A 425 -18.26 -11.14 3.83
CA GLY A 425 -18.93 -12.20 3.07
C GLY A 425 -19.83 -11.68 1.94
N ALA A 426 -20.41 -10.48 2.07
CA ALA A 426 -21.36 -9.91 1.11
C ALA A 426 -20.75 -9.64 -0.28
N ALA A 427 -19.43 -9.48 -0.41
CA ALA A 427 -18.77 -9.38 -1.72
C ALA A 427 -18.24 -10.72 -2.26
N ILE A 428 -18.19 -11.76 -1.42
CA ILE A 428 -17.57 -13.06 -1.75
C ILE A 428 -18.62 -14.09 -2.15
N ILE A 429 -19.77 -14.13 -1.48
CA ILE A 429 -20.86 -15.05 -1.85
C ILE A 429 -21.57 -14.56 -3.12
N SER A 430 -22.17 -15.49 -3.88
CA SER A 430 -23.05 -15.11 -5.00
C SER A 430 -24.40 -14.60 -4.49
N TYR A 431 -24.94 -13.56 -5.12
CA TYR A 431 -26.32 -13.14 -4.89
C TYR A 431 -27.31 -14.28 -5.24
N PRO A 432 -28.24 -14.67 -4.35
CA PRO A 432 -29.09 -15.83 -4.52
C PRO A 432 -30.13 -15.64 -5.65
N THR A 433 -30.42 -16.72 -6.38
CA THR A 433 -31.37 -16.71 -7.50
C THR A 433 -32.61 -17.59 -7.29
N GLN A 434 -32.66 -18.43 -6.25
CA GLN A 434 -33.80 -19.29 -5.88
C GLN A 434 -33.94 -19.42 -4.35
N GLY A 435 -35.11 -19.91 -3.89
CA GLY A 435 -35.65 -19.62 -2.56
C GLY A 435 -35.21 -20.46 -1.35
N GLU A 436 -35.89 -20.19 -0.23
CA GLU A 436 -35.51 -20.43 1.18
C GLU A 436 -35.24 -21.88 1.65
N SER A 437 -35.57 -22.92 0.88
CA SER A 437 -35.71 -24.28 1.43
C SER A 437 -34.41 -24.88 1.99
N LEU A 438 -33.27 -24.63 1.34
CA LEU A 438 -31.95 -25.03 1.83
C LEU A 438 -31.47 -24.14 2.99
N LEU A 439 -31.95 -22.90 3.06
CA LEU A 439 -31.57 -21.94 4.09
C LEU A 439 -32.15 -22.30 5.45
N ASN A 440 -33.44 -22.66 5.49
CA ASN A 440 -34.14 -23.01 6.73
C ASN A 440 -33.47 -24.19 7.45
N ALA A 441 -32.88 -25.14 6.71
CA ALA A 441 -32.10 -26.24 7.29
C ALA A 441 -30.75 -25.76 7.87
N ALA A 442 -30.03 -24.87 7.18
CA ALA A 442 -28.78 -24.28 7.67
C ALA A 442 -29.00 -23.42 8.93
N VAL A 443 -30.05 -22.60 8.94
CA VAL A 443 -30.46 -21.80 10.10
C VAL A 443 -30.83 -22.69 11.29
N ALA A 444 -31.63 -23.74 11.06
CA ALA A 444 -31.96 -24.70 12.11
C ALA A 444 -30.73 -25.42 12.69
N ALA A 445 -29.74 -25.75 11.84
CA ALA A 445 -28.48 -26.36 12.29
C ALA A 445 -27.64 -25.44 13.21
N THR A 446 -27.77 -24.12 13.06
CA THR A 446 -27.15 -23.12 13.97
C THR A 446 -28.02 -22.80 15.20
N GLY A 447 -29.08 -23.57 15.47
CA GLY A 447 -30.00 -23.29 16.58
C GLY A 447 -30.85 -22.04 16.41
N GLY A 448 -30.94 -21.48 15.18
CA GLY A 448 -31.66 -20.24 14.90
C GLY A 448 -30.87 -18.95 15.19
N LEU A 449 -29.57 -19.03 15.47
CA LEU A 449 -28.71 -17.88 15.78
C LEU A 449 -28.46 -16.93 14.59
N PHE A 450 -28.80 -17.38 13.38
CA PHE A 450 -28.91 -16.57 12.16
C PHE A 450 -30.39 -16.45 11.76
N PRO A 451 -31.19 -15.54 12.36
CA PRO A 451 -32.60 -15.39 12.01
C PRO A 451 -32.76 -14.78 10.62
N LEU A 452 -33.68 -15.33 9.81
CA LEU A 452 -34.05 -14.76 8.50
C LEU A 452 -34.73 -13.40 8.71
N PRO A 453 -34.24 -12.31 8.09
CA PRO A 453 -34.92 -11.02 8.15
C PRO A 453 -36.33 -11.10 7.55
N SER A 454 -37.28 -10.39 8.15
CA SER A 454 -38.68 -10.35 7.71
C SER A 454 -38.96 -9.13 6.82
N GLY A 455 -38.14 -8.94 5.79
CA GLY A 455 -38.25 -7.84 4.85
C GLY A 455 -39.38 -8.03 3.83
N SER A 456 -39.53 -7.04 2.95
CA SER A 456 -40.43 -7.12 1.79
C SER A 456 -39.75 -7.74 0.55
N ASN A 457 -38.46 -8.07 0.64
CA ASN A 457 -37.64 -8.59 -0.45
C ASN A 457 -36.91 -9.85 0.02
N THR A 458 -37.60 -10.99 -0.03
CA THR A 458 -37.10 -12.30 0.39
C THR A 458 -35.72 -12.65 -0.16
N THR A 459 -35.41 -12.25 -1.40
CA THR A 459 -34.08 -12.50 -1.99
C THR A 459 -32.98 -11.71 -1.29
N LEU A 460 -33.25 -10.45 -0.92
CA LEU A 460 -32.35 -9.62 -0.12
C LEU A 460 -32.25 -10.14 1.32
N ASP A 461 -33.34 -10.63 1.90
CA ASP A 461 -33.35 -11.21 3.25
C ASP A 461 -32.49 -12.49 3.33
N ILE A 462 -32.61 -13.38 2.33
CA ILE A 462 -31.73 -14.54 2.14
C ILE A 462 -30.28 -14.10 1.94
N PHE A 463 -30.03 -13.09 1.09
CA PHE A 463 -28.68 -12.58 0.85
C PHE A 463 -28.05 -11.99 2.12
N ASN A 464 -28.78 -11.21 2.91
CA ASN A 464 -28.32 -10.62 4.16
C ASN A 464 -27.88 -11.71 5.15
N LEU A 465 -28.74 -12.69 5.39
CA LEU A 465 -28.43 -13.82 6.26
C LEU A 465 -27.20 -14.61 5.77
N THR A 466 -27.16 -14.96 4.49
CA THR A 466 -26.04 -15.72 3.92
C THR A 466 -24.74 -14.91 3.90
N ALA A 467 -24.80 -13.58 3.73
CA ALA A 467 -23.65 -12.69 3.79
C ALA A 467 -23.07 -12.59 5.21
N ARG A 468 -23.92 -12.56 6.24
CA ARG A 468 -23.51 -12.65 7.65
C ARG A 468 -22.85 -14.00 7.95
N MET A 469 -23.51 -15.11 7.61
CA MET A 469 -22.92 -16.46 7.73
C MET A 469 -21.60 -16.60 6.97
N GLY A 470 -21.51 -16.02 5.76
CA GLY A 470 -20.29 -15.99 4.95
C GLY A 470 -19.18 -15.19 5.63
N THR A 471 -19.49 -14.02 6.19
CA THR A 471 -18.54 -13.19 6.94
C THR A 471 -17.96 -13.97 8.13
N ASP A 472 -18.82 -14.64 8.90
CA ASP A 472 -18.43 -15.44 10.07
C ASP A 472 -17.60 -16.67 9.68
N THR A 473 -18.03 -17.41 8.66
CA THR A 473 -17.41 -18.66 8.21
C THR A 473 -16.09 -18.45 7.48
N ILE A 474 -15.94 -17.34 6.76
CA ILE A 474 -14.81 -17.06 5.86
C ILE A 474 -13.74 -16.18 6.54
N PHE A 475 -14.15 -15.23 7.40
CA PHE A 475 -13.27 -14.19 7.93
C PHE A 475 -13.34 -14.06 9.47
N ARG A 476 -14.48 -13.62 10.02
CA ARG A 476 -14.58 -13.11 11.41
C ARG A 476 -14.17 -14.14 12.45
N CYS A 477 -14.85 -15.30 12.52
CA CYS A 477 -14.76 -16.19 13.67
C CYS A 477 -13.33 -16.70 13.95
N LEU A 478 -12.63 -17.16 12.92
CA LEU A 478 -11.27 -17.67 13.06
C LEU A 478 -10.20 -16.56 13.06
N SER A 479 -10.54 -15.35 12.62
CA SER A 479 -9.73 -14.14 12.83
C SER A 479 -9.77 -13.71 14.30
N GLU A 480 -10.95 -13.72 14.93
CA GLU A 480 -11.09 -13.53 16.39
C GLU A 480 -10.42 -14.65 17.19
N ALA A 481 -10.57 -15.92 16.79
CA ALA A 481 -9.87 -17.04 17.44
C ALA A 481 -8.33 -16.94 17.30
N THR A 482 -7.83 -16.47 16.14
CA THR A 482 -6.40 -16.19 15.94
C THR A 482 -5.91 -15.11 16.91
N ALA A 483 -6.69 -14.04 17.09
CA ALA A 483 -6.37 -12.97 18.03
C ALA A 483 -6.44 -13.44 19.49
N GLN A 484 -7.47 -14.21 19.87
CA GLN A 484 -7.65 -14.72 21.23
C GLN A 484 -6.54 -15.70 21.63
N SER A 485 -6.19 -16.66 20.78
CA SER A 485 -5.08 -17.58 21.06
C SER A 485 -3.73 -16.82 21.11
N GLY A 486 -3.57 -15.81 20.25
CA GLY A 486 -2.44 -14.88 20.29
C GLY A 486 -2.25 -14.15 21.63
N LEU A 487 -3.35 -13.83 22.32
CA LEU A 487 -3.36 -13.28 23.67
C LEU A 487 -3.11 -14.36 24.73
N ASN A 488 -3.86 -15.47 24.69
CA ASN A 488 -3.75 -16.61 25.63
C ASN A 488 -2.29 -17.07 25.78
N HIS A 489 -1.59 -17.18 24.66
CA HIS A 489 -0.21 -17.68 24.58
C HIS A 489 0.85 -16.56 24.51
N SER A 490 0.47 -15.29 24.61
CA SER A 490 1.39 -14.12 24.60
C SER A 490 2.36 -14.11 23.40
N LEU A 491 1.87 -14.49 22.23
CA LEU A 491 2.67 -14.76 21.03
C LEU A 491 3.33 -13.52 20.42
N PHE A 492 2.61 -12.40 20.47
CA PHE A 492 2.95 -11.15 19.78
C PHE A 492 3.40 -10.07 20.77
N LYS A 493 4.14 -9.08 20.28
CA LYS A 493 4.61 -7.93 21.08
C LYS A 493 3.48 -6.97 21.43
N SER A 494 2.52 -6.82 20.53
CA SER A 494 1.24 -6.16 20.73
C SER A 494 0.22 -6.77 19.78
N LEU A 495 -1.07 -6.73 20.13
CA LEU A 495 -2.16 -7.16 19.26
C LEU A 495 -3.27 -6.10 19.28
N TRP A 496 -3.71 -5.69 18.10
CA TRP A 496 -4.80 -4.75 17.85
C TRP A 496 -5.84 -5.40 16.93
N TYR A 497 -7.13 -5.16 17.15
CA TYR A 497 -8.21 -5.75 16.35
C TYR A 497 -9.27 -4.69 16.00
N TYR A 498 -9.73 -4.66 14.75
CA TYR A 498 -10.73 -3.70 14.26
C TYR A 498 -11.84 -4.33 13.40
N GLN A 499 -12.97 -3.63 13.29
CA GLN A 499 -14.03 -3.87 12.31
C GLN A 499 -14.41 -2.54 11.62
N PHE A 500 -14.48 -2.49 10.28
CA PHE A 500 -15.02 -1.31 9.59
C PHE A 500 -16.55 -1.36 9.46
N GLU A 501 -17.19 -0.27 9.86
CA GLU A 501 -18.65 -0.02 9.75
C GLU A 501 -18.94 1.27 8.95
N ARG A 502 -17.96 1.72 8.17
CA ARG A 502 -18.11 2.77 7.17
C ARG A 502 -17.07 2.53 6.08
N SER A 503 -17.55 2.11 4.92
CA SER A 503 -16.74 1.54 3.85
C SER A 503 -16.84 2.35 2.56
N TYR A 504 -15.92 2.09 1.63
CA TYR A 504 -15.99 2.50 0.23
C TYR A 504 -15.66 1.31 -0.66
N GLN A 505 -16.63 0.78 -1.39
CA GLN A 505 -16.40 -0.34 -2.30
C GLN A 505 -15.41 0.05 -3.42
N LEU A 506 -14.57 -0.91 -3.82
CA LEU A 506 -13.67 -0.77 -4.96
C LEU A 506 -14.46 -0.54 -6.24
N ASN A 507 -14.26 0.60 -6.91
CA ASN A 507 -15.01 0.98 -8.11
C ASN A 507 -14.74 0.05 -9.32
N TRP A 508 -13.62 -0.66 -9.31
CA TRP A 508 -13.25 -1.69 -10.30
C TRP A 508 -13.60 -3.13 -9.86
N TRP A 509 -14.11 -3.33 -8.64
CA TRP A 509 -14.51 -4.66 -8.13
C TRP A 509 -15.68 -4.55 -7.15
N SER A 510 -16.89 -4.83 -7.65
CA SER A 510 -18.12 -4.93 -6.84
C SER A 510 -19.00 -6.08 -7.37
N PRO A 511 -18.73 -7.34 -6.98
CA PRO A 511 -19.40 -8.50 -7.58
C PRO A 511 -20.92 -8.51 -7.43
N ASN A 512 -21.43 -8.01 -6.30
CA ASN A 512 -22.86 -7.93 -6.00
C ASN A 512 -23.38 -6.48 -6.03
N TRP A 513 -22.94 -5.67 -7.01
CA TRP A 513 -23.44 -4.30 -7.19
C TRP A 513 -24.98 -4.27 -7.28
N PRO A 514 -25.70 -3.38 -6.57
CA PRO A 514 -25.21 -2.26 -5.75
C PRO A 514 -25.15 -2.54 -4.23
N ALA A 515 -25.17 -3.79 -3.76
CA ALA A 515 -25.32 -4.11 -2.33
C ALA A 515 -24.27 -3.45 -1.41
N CYS A 516 -23.06 -3.22 -1.94
CA CYS A 516 -21.92 -2.66 -1.21
C CYS A 516 -21.83 -1.12 -1.22
N VAL A 517 -22.86 -0.41 -1.71
CA VAL A 517 -22.91 1.06 -1.69
C VAL A 517 -24.15 1.57 -0.95
N PRO A 518 -24.04 2.71 -0.24
CA PRO A 518 -25.19 3.32 0.42
C PRO A 518 -26.26 3.79 -0.59
N PRO A 519 -27.55 3.79 -0.21
CA PRO A 519 -28.64 4.22 -1.07
C PRO A 519 -28.58 5.72 -1.36
N VAL A 520 -28.82 6.11 -2.62
CA VAL A 520 -28.88 7.52 -3.05
C VAL A 520 -30.25 8.12 -2.71
N GLU A 521 -30.25 9.24 -2.00
CA GLU A 521 -31.47 9.95 -1.57
C GLU A 521 -31.30 11.48 -1.62
N GLU A 522 -32.35 12.22 -1.27
CA GLU A 522 -32.35 13.69 -1.29
C GLU A 522 -31.33 14.24 -0.28
N GLY A 523 -30.39 15.06 -0.75
CA GLY A 523 -29.26 15.56 0.05
C GLY A 523 -28.00 14.69 -0.01
N PHE A 524 -28.11 13.42 -0.42
CA PHE A 524 -26.99 12.46 -0.49
C PHE A 524 -26.83 11.89 -1.91
N PRO A 525 -26.38 12.70 -2.90
CA PRO A 525 -26.27 12.29 -4.31
C PRO A 525 -25.21 11.19 -4.56
N TYR A 526 -24.35 10.92 -3.57
CA TYR A 526 -23.32 9.89 -3.61
C TYR A 526 -23.63 8.70 -2.68
N GLY A 527 -24.87 8.63 -2.18
CA GLY A 527 -25.38 7.62 -1.26
C GLY A 527 -25.26 8.06 0.21
N ASP A 528 -26.34 7.94 1.00
CA ASP A 528 -26.33 8.29 2.43
C ASP A 528 -25.65 7.18 3.26
N PRO A 529 -24.46 7.42 3.82
CA PRO A 529 -23.75 6.45 4.65
C PRO A 529 -24.38 6.27 6.05
N SER A 530 -25.46 6.99 6.38
CA SER A 530 -26.24 6.81 7.61
C SER A 530 -27.35 5.75 7.48
N GLN A 531 -27.76 5.41 6.25
CA GLN A 531 -28.66 4.29 5.98
C GLN A 531 -27.92 2.94 6.07
N GLU A 532 -28.70 1.86 6.17
CA GLU A 532 -28.19 0.50 6.19
C GLU A 532 -27.78 0.01 4.77
N TYR A 533 -26.53 -0.45 4.63
CA TYR A 533 -25.95 -1.07 3.43
C TYR A 533 -24.83 -2.03 3.83
N PHE A 534 -24.40 -2.92 2.94
CA PHE A 534 -23.34 -3.89 3.29
C PHE A 534 -21.95 -3.23 3.28
N HIS A 535 -21.23 -3.30 4.39
CA HIS A 535 -19.80 -2.95 4.45
C HIS A 535 -18.97 -4.13 3.96
N CYS A 536 -18.91 -4.23 2.65
CA CYS A 536 -18.28 -5.33 1.92
C CYS A 536 -16.75 -5.39 2.00
N HIS A 537 -16.22 -6.56 1.63
CA HIS A 537 -14.80 -6.88 1.52
C HIS A 537 -13.98 -5.82 0.78
N SER A 538 -12.76 -5.59 1.26
CA SER A 538 -11.81 -4.58 0.73
C SER A 538 -12.27 -3.12 0.85
N GLY A 539 -13.41 -2.85 1.50
CA GLY A 539 -13.98 -1.51 1.66
C GLY A 539 -13.21 -0.56 2.57
N ASP A 540 -12.16 -1.04 3.25
CA ASP A 540 -11.21 -0.26 4.06
C ASP A 540 -10.02 0.27 3.25
N LEU A 541 -9.71 -0.32 2.08
CA LEU A 541 -8.47 -0.05 1.34
C LEU A 541 -8.28 1.42 0.96
N TYR A 542 -9.30 2.08 0.39
CA TYR A 542 -9.15 3.48 -0.01
C TYR A 542 -8.96 4.44 1.17
N LEU A 543 -9.39 4.05 2.37
CA LEU A 543 -9.20 4.82 3.60
C LEU A 543 -7.80 4.55 4.17
N ALA A 544 -7.42 3.28 4.32
CA ALA A 544 -6.11 2.86 4.80
C ALA A 544 -4.93 3.38 3.94
N PHE A 545 -5.14 3.54 2.63
CA PHE A 545 -4.16 4.11 1.70
C PHE A 545 -4.38 5.61 1.39
N GLY A 546 -5.40 6.26 1.96
CA GLY A 546 -5.68 7.69 1.73
C GLY A 546 -5.97 8.05 0.26
N SER A 547 -6.61 7.16 -0.49
CA SER A 547 -6.61 7.14 -1.95
C SER A 547 -7.97 7.30 -2.63
N LEU A 548 -9.03 7.67 -1.88
CA LEU A 548 -10.38 7.91 -2.41
C LEU A 548 -10.40 8.77 -3.68
N ASN A 549 -9.72 9.92 -3.70
CA ASN A 549 -9.68 10.79 -4.88
C ASN A 549 -8.87 10.18 -6.05
N ARG A 550 -7.88 9.31 -5.79
CA ARG A 550 -7.21 8.55 -6.88
C ARG A 550 -8.17 7.55 -7.53
N ALA A 551 -9.18 7.09 -6.81
CA ALA A 551 -10.28 6.29 -7.34
C ALA A 551 -11.45 7.13 -7.87
N ALA A 552 -11.33 8.46 -7.90
CA ALA A 552 -12.40 9.41 -8.22
C ALA A 552 -13.68 9.20 -7.39
N LEU A 553 -13.55 8.74 -6.14
CA LEU A 553 -14.66 8.57 -5.21
C LEU A 553 -14.88 9.84 -4.38
N PRO A 554 -16.10 10.42 -4.38
CA PRO A 554 -16.41 11.63 -3.63
C PRO A 554 -16.64 11.36 -2.13
N TYR A 555 -16.57 12.42 -1.33
CA TYR A 555 -17.11 12.43 0.03
C TYR A 555 -18.64 12.45 -0.03
N ARG A 556 -19.28 11.57 0.74
CA ARG A 556 -20.75 11.42 0.74
C ARG A 556 -21.42 12.38 1.73
N ASP A 557 -20.74 12.65 2.83
CA ASP A 557 -21.13 13.60 3.87
C ASP A 557 -19.91 14.38 4.40
N ALA A 558 -20.12 15.20 5.43
CA ALA A 558 -19.05 15.96 6.09
C ALA A 558 -18.11 15.11 6.99
N ALA A 559 -18.44 13.83 7.24
CA ALA A 559 -17.67 12.93 8.11
C ALA A 559 -16.63 12.11 7.35
N ASP A 560 -16.81 11.82 6.05
CA ASP A 560 -15.87 10.99 5.28
C ASP A 560 -14.41 11.52 5.29
N LEU A 561 -14.20 12.84 5.21
CA LEU A 561 -12.84 13.42 5.24
C LEU A 561 -12.17 13.29 6.63
N PRO A 562 -12.77 13.76 7.75
CA PRO A 562 -12.26 13.50 9.10
C PRO A 562 -11.99 12.01 9.37
N PHE A 563 -12.89 11.15 8.91
CA PHE A 563 -12.80 9.70 9.06
C PHE A 563 -11.62 9.11 8.30
N ALA A 564 -11.45 9.47 7.02
CA ALA A 564 -10.33 9.01 6.20
C ALA A 564 -8.97 9.49 6.75
N GLN A 565 -8.90 10.74 7.25
CA GLN A 565 -7.72 11.27 7.93
C GLN A 565 -7.37 10.45 9.18
N ALA A 566 -8.36 10.18 10.04
CA ALA A 566 -8.16 9.38 11.24
C ALA A 566 -7.67 7.96 10.91
N VAL A 567 -8.33 7.25 9.98
CA VAL A 567 -7.91 5.90 9.53
C VAL A 567 -6.47 5.89 9.03
N LEU A 568 -6.09 6.81 8.12
CA LEU A 568 -4.73 6.86 7.60
C LEU A 568 -3.71 7.17 8.72
N ASP A 569 -4.03 8.10 9.62
CA ASP A 569 -3.16 8.44 10.75
C ASP A 569 -2.95 7.25 11.70
N ARG A 570 -3.98 6.41 11.90
CA ARG A 570 -3.87 5.18 12.70
C ARG A 570 -2.96 4.14 12.07
N TRP A 571 -3.14 3.85 10.78
CA TRP A 571 -2.26 2.94 10.03
C TRP A 571 -0.82 3.44 10.04
N ALA A 572 -0.63 4.73 9.75
CA ALA A 572 0.68 5.35 9.75
C ALA A 572 1.29 5.42 11.17
N SER A 573 0.48 5.53 12.23
CA SER A 573 0.94 5.46 13.62
C SER A 573 1.39 4.05 13.99
N PHE A 574 0.62 3.01 13.64
CA PHE A 574 1.03 1.62 13.87
C PHE A 574 2.33 1.31 13.14
N ILE A 575 2.46 1.72 11.88
CA ILE A 575 3.70 1.58 11.10
C ILE A 575 4.87 2.36 11.75
N ARG A 576 4.64 3.56 12.30
CA ARG A 576 5.66 4.39 12.98
C ARG A 576 6.00 4.02 14.42
N SER A 577 5.15 3.31 15.15
CA SER A 577 5.28 3.16 16.61
C SER A 577 4.79 1.82 17.18
N TYR A 578 4.15 0.99 16.35
CA TYR A 578 3.42 -0.23 16.72
C TYR A 578 2.20 0.00 17.64
N ASN A 579 1.79 1.27 17.77
CA ASN A 579 0.55 1.67 18.41
C ASN A 579 -0.31 2.44 17.36
N PRO A 580 -1.53 1.99 17.05
CA PRO A 580 -2.42 2.67 16.11
C PRO A 580 -2.99 3.98 16.68
N ASN A 581 -2.68 4.36 17.92
CA ASN A 581 -3.00 5.67 18.46
C ASN A 581 -1.84 6.66 18.21
N PRO A 582 -1.97 7.61 17.25
CA PRO A 582 -0.98 8.67 17.10
C PRO A 582 -0.91 9.53 18.35
N SER A 583 0.31 9.95 18.73
CA SER A 583 0.47 10.81 19.91
C SER A 583 -0.10 12.19 19.66
N MET A 584 -0.73 12.77 20.68
CA MET A 584 -1.32 14.13 20.59
C MET A 584 -0.29 15.17 20.15
N ALA A 585 0.95 15.08 20.65
CA ALA A 585 2.04 15.96 20.24
C ALA A 585 2.39 15.84 18.75
N TYR A 586 2.38 14.63 18.18
CA TYR A 586 2.56 14.43 16.73
C TYR A 586 1.41 15.10 15.95
N LEU A 587 0.16 14.88 16.35
CA LEU A 587 -1.01 15.45 15.67
C LEU A 587 -1.01 16.98 15.72
N THR A 588 -0.71 17.58 16.88
CA THR A 588 -0.58 19.04 17.05
C THR A 588 0.51 19.60 16.15
N VAL A 589 1.71 19.00 16.12
CA VAL A 589 2.82 19.47 15.28
C VAL A 589 2.53 19.30 13.79
N ARG A 590 1.78 18.27 13.40
CA ARG A 590 1.33 18.06 12.02
C ARG A 590 0.11 18.89 11.62
N GLY A 591 -0.57 19.58 12.54
CA GLY A 591 -1.81 20.30 12.25
C GLY A 591 -3.02 19.39 11.97
N TYR A 592 -2.95 18.13 12.40
CA TYR A 592 -3.97 17.09 12.14
C TYR A 592 -5.13 17.19 13.14
N ALA A 593 -5.86 18.30 13.05
CA ALA A 593 -6.89 18.70 14.00
C ALA A 593 -8.09 17.75 14.04
N ASN A 594 -8.51 17.18 12.91
CA ASN A 594 -9.64 16.26 12.86
C ASN A 594 -9.36 14.96 13.61
N THR A 595 -8.23 14.29 13.31
CA THR A 595 -7.75 13.12 14.07
C THR A 595 -7.57 13.45 15.56
N TYR A 596 -7.03 14.63 15.88
CA TYR A 596 -6.88 15.07 17.28
C TYR A 596 -8.23 15.19 17.99
N ASN A 597 -9.22 15.82 17.35
CA ASN A 597 -10.55 16.02 17.91
C ASN A 597 -11.29 14.69 18.08
N MET A 598 -11.20 13.77 17.11
CA MET A 598 -11.75 12.42 17.24
C MET A 598 -11.12 11.67 18.42
N LEU A 599 -9.79 11.68 18.58
CA LEU A 599 -9.13 11.05 19.74
C LEU A 599 -9.53 11.67 21.10
N VAL A 600 -9.90 12.95 21.14
CA VAL A 600 -10.39 13.61 22.37
C VAL A 600 -11.85 13.22 22.67
N GLN A 601 -12.68 13.07 21.64
CA GLN A 601 -14.12 12.82 21.77
C GLN A 601 -14.45 11.32 21.93
N GLU A 602 -13.85 10.48 21.09
CA GLU A 602 -14.10 9.03 20.99
C GLU A 602 -13.09 8.22 21.83
N GLY A 603 -11.91 8.80 22.10
CA GLY A 603 -10.86 8.21 22.92
C GLY A 603 -9.74 7.53 22.11
N THR A 604 -8.99 6.66 22.78
CA THR A 604 -7.92 5.87 22.14
C THR A 604 -8.31 4.40 22.03
N TRP A 605 -7.90 3.77 20.93
CA TRP A 605 -7.96 2.33 20.73
C TRP A 605 -7.26 1.64 21.91
N LYS A 606 -7.92 0.63 22.47
CA LYS A 606 -7.35 -0.21 23.54
C LYS A 606 -6.71 -1.47 22.91
N PRO A 607 -5.68 -2.06 23.53
CA PRO A 607 -5.19 -3.38 23.14
C PRO A 607 -6.30 -4.42 23.28
N VAL A 608 -6.21 -5.49 22.49
CA VAL A 608 -7.20 -6.57 22.51
C VAL A 608 -7.17 -7.31 23.85
N GLY A 609 -8.33 -7.79 24.29
CA GLY A 609 -8.58 -8.33 25.64
C GLY A 609 -9.72 -7.63 26.37
N ALA A 610 -10.25 -6.53 25.80
CA ALA A 610 -11.50 -5.90 26.23
C ALA A 610 -12.37 -5.40 25.07
N ALA A 611 -11.85 -5.26 23.85
CA ALA A 611 -12.70 -4.84 22.72
C ALA A 611 -12.25 -5.19 21.29
N VAL A 612 -13.26 -5.36 20.42
CA VAL A 612 -13.27 -5.05 18.98
C VAL A 612 -13.51 -3.55 18.82
N LEU A 613 -12.80 -2.93 17.87
CA LEU A 613 -12.91 -1.50 17.61
C LEU A 613 -13.64 -1.26 16.28
N SER A 614 -14.85 -0.73 16.33
CA SER A 614 -15.56 -0.28 15.13
C SER A 614 -14.92 1.00 14.57
N VAL A 615 -15.26 1.37 13.34
CA VAL A 615 -14.96 2.69 12.79
C VAL A 615 -16.24 3.20 12.11
N PRO A 616 -16.94 4.25 12.62
CA PRO A 616 -16.56 5.17 13.71
C PRO A 616 -16.47 4.49 15.09
N GLU A 617 -15.75 5.11 16.03
CA GLU A 617 -15.08 4.35 17.08
C GLU A 617 -15.99 3.96 18.26
N ARG A 618 -16.11 2.65 18.46
CA ARG A 618 -16.76 2.04 19.62
C ARG A 618 -15.94 0.84 20.08
N SER A 619 -15.94 0.60 21.38
CA SER A 619 -15.18 -0.44 22.06
C SER A 619 -16.15 -1.51 22.56
N THR A 620 -16.53 -2.46 21.70
CA THR A 620 -17.45 -3.58 22.01
C THR A 620 -16.68 -4.85 22.31
N GLY A 621 -17.25 -5.87 22.97
CA GLY A 621 -16.60 -7.19 23.06
C GLY A 621 -16.38 -7.86 21.70
N TRP A 622 -15.80 -9.07 21.72
CA TRP A 622 -15.84 -10.00 20.57
C TRP A 622 -17.27 -10.16 20.05
N LEU A 623 -17.43 -10.23 18.73
CA LEU A 623 -18.74 -10.24 18.09
C LEU A 623 -19.12 -11.66 17.68
N GLU A 624 -20.43 -11.92 17.53
CA GLU A 624 -20.92 -13.19 16.97
C GLU A 624 -20.46 -14.46 17.73
N LEU A 625 -20.14 -14.37 19.02
CA LEU A 625 -19.54 -15.49 19.78
C LEU A 625 -20.39 -16.77 19.77
N GLU A 626 -21.71 -16.64 19.92
CA GLU A 626 -22.63 -17.77 19.90
C GLU A 626 -22.78 -18.35 18.49
N GLN A 627 -22.85 -17.49 17.48
CA GLN A 627 -22.89 -17.82 16.06
C GLN A 627 -21.61 -18.58 15.64
N CYS A 628 -20.44 -18.04 15.98
CA CYS A 628 -19.14 -18.68 15.76
C CYS A 628 -19.04 -20.04 16.46
N ALA A 629 -19.52 -20.16 17.70
CA ALA A 629 -19.59 -21.46 18.38
C ALA A 629 -20.51 -22.45 17.67
N ALA A 630 -21.69 -22.03 17.20
CA ALA A 630 -22.64 -22.86 16.46
C ALA A 630 -22.13 -23.27 15.06
N LEU A 631 -21.21 -22.49 14.47
CA LEU A 631 -20.49 -22.85 13.25
C LEU A 631 -19.28 -23.79 13.51
N ASN A 632 -18.99 -24.15 14.77
CA ASN A 632 -17.77 -24.84 15.23
C ASN A 632 -16.46 -24.05 15.01
N LEU A 633 -16.54 -22.72 15.01
CA LEU A 633 -15.44 -21.76 14.79
C LEU A 633 -15.23 -20.86 16.02
N SER A 634 -15.37 -21.40 17.23
CA SER A 634 -15.27 -20.64 18.48
C SER A 634 -13.87 -20.02 18.70
N LEU A 635 -13.77 -19.06 19.64
CA LEU A 635 -12.47 -18.48 20.04
C LEU A 635 -11.41 -19.50 20.46
N ALA A 636 -11.81 -20.69 20.92
CA ALA A 636 -10.92 -21.76 21.37
C ALA A 636 -10.39 -22.66 20.23
N THR A 637 -10.75 -22.40 18.96
CA THR A 637 -10.38 -23.28 17.83
C THR A 637 -8.86 -23.40 17.65
N PHE A 638 -8.07 -22.40 18.03
CA PHE A 638 -6.61 -22.40 17.96
C PHE A 638 -5.90 -22.49 19.33
N GLY A 639 -6.57 -23.01 20.36
CA GLY A 639 -6.04 -23.15 21.74
C GLY A 639 -6.65 -22.16 22.74
#